data_AF-E6UVU6-F1
#
_entry.id   AF-E6UVU6-F1
#
_cell.length_a   1.000
_cell.length_b   1.000
_cell.length_c   1.000
_cell.angle_alpha   90.00
_cell.angle_beta   90.00
_cell.angle_gamma   90.00
#
_symmetry.space_group_name_H-M   'P 1'
#
loop_
_entity.id
_entity.type
_entity.pdbx_description
1 polymer ?
#
loop_
_entity_poly.entity_id
_entity_poly.type
_entity_poly.pdbx_seq_one_letter_code
_entity_poly.pdbx_strand_id
1 'polypeptide(L)'
;MKKNASAGLRIAAALFFVVTSSASATTTDYGAKIDMKYDRGARETFALEPYRSTCPVHIVLTEDARQNKETIGQSGSGALLAGGVSRWVADGLGALKDYGYVVDETKSLEPPATGITVKTSLTRAYTWHLSVKIFSMVALKAQFIDRNGVLQEKYYRAHGDKSNMWGADSEYVTTLNYGLNNLLPAVARDLQSLCKGQKVESYTYSGPEEIVNRK
;
A
#
# COMPACT_ATOMS: atom_id res chain seq x y z
N MET A 1 67.66 -62.66 3.92
CA MET A 1 67.60 -61.39 4.67
C MET A 1 67.22 -60.25 3.72
N LYS A 2 66.13 -59.54 4.06
CA LYS A 2 65.68 -58.21 3.57
C LYS A 2 65.49 -57.96 2.06
N LYS A 3 64.23 -57.65 1.70
CA LYS A 3 63.75 -56.45 0.96
C LYS A 3 62.37 -56.79 0.34
N ASN A 4 61.39 -55.93 0.18
CA ASN A 4 60.93 -54.70 0.84
C ASN A 4 59.53 -54.49 0.22
N ALA A 5 58.55 -54.10 1.04
CA ALA A 5 57.20 -53.77 0.62
C ALA A 5 57.17 -52.54 -0.31
N SER A 6 56.30 -52.55 -1.32
CA SER A 6 55.92 -51.37 -2.08
C SER A 6 54.41 -51.17 -1.95
N ALA A 7 54.02 -50.11 -1.26
CA ALA A 7 52.65 -49.67 -1.09
C ALA A 7 52.25 -48.79 -2.28
N GLY A 8 51.19 -49.18 -2.98
CA GLY A 8 50.60 -48.42 -4.06
C GLY A 8 49.76 -47.26 -3.54
N LEU A 9 50.22 -46.03 -3.81
CA LEU A 9 49.53 -44.77 -3.58
C LEU A 9 48.41 -44.60 -4.62
N ARG A 10 47.15 -44.59 -4.17
CA ARG A 10 45.99 -44.24 -5.02
C ARG A 10 45.70 -42.74 -4.89
N ILE A 11 45.92 -41.99 -5.96
CA ILE A 11 45.58 -40.56 -6.07
C ILE A 11 44.09 -40.45 -6.37
N ALA A 12 43.33 -39.83 -5.47
CA ALA A 12 41.94 -39.45 -5.70
C ALA A 12 41.89 -38.09 -6.42
N ALA A 13 41.36 -38.07 -7.64
CA ALA A 13 41.11 -36.84 -8.38
C ALA A 13 39.78 -36.22 -7.91
N ALA A 14 39.86 -35.07 -7.24
CA ALA A 14 38.71 -34.26 -6.88
C ALA A 14 38.31 -33.37 -8.08
N LEU A 15 37.16 -33.66 -8.69
CA LEU A 15 36.53 -32.79 -9.69
C LEU A 15 35.93 -31.57 -8.99
N PHE A 16 36.54 -30.41 -9.19
CA PHE A 16 35.95 -29.11 -8.85
C PHE A 16 34.88 -28.77 -9.88
N PHE A 17 33.61 -28.87 -9.49
CA PHE A 17 32.49 -28.28 -10.23
C PHE A 17 32.48 -26.76 -10.01
N VAL A 18 32.89 -26.01 -11.02
CA VAL A 18 32.71 -24.55 -11.05
C VAL A 18 31.26 -24.28 -11.41
N VAL A 19 30.44 -23.88 -10.43
CA VAL A 19 29.10 -23.36 -10.67
C VAL A 19 29.26 -21.90 -11.12
N THR A 20 29.19 -21.67 -12.43
CA THR A 20 29.04 -20.33 -12.99
C THR A 20 27.61 -19.85 -12.75
N SER A 21 27.41 -19.10 -11.67
CA SER A 21 26.17 -18.37 -11.45
C SER A 21 26.05 -17.25 -12.49
N SER A 22 25.20 -17.44 -13.48
CA SER A 22 24.77 -16.37 -14.39
C SER A 22 23.93 -15.37 -13.58
N ALA A 23 24.55 -14.30 -13.11
CA ALA A 23 23.83 -13.15 -12.60
C ALA A 23 23.11 -12.51 -13.80
N SER A 24 21.79 -12.71 -13.90
CA SER A 24 20.95 -11.96 -14.82
C SER A 24 21.03 -10.49 -14.42
N ALA A 25 21.79 -9.70 -15.17
CA ALA A 25 21.76 -8.26 -15.08
C ALA A 25 20.37 -7.80 -15.53
N THR A 26 19.52 -7.40 -14.59
CA THR A 26 18.32 -6.64 -14.88
C THR A 26 18.77 -5.31 -15.47
N THR A 27 18.55 -5.14 -16.78
CA THR A 27 18.67 -3.85 -17.45
C THR A 27 17.77 -2.87 -16.72
N THR A 28 18.36 -1.90 -16.05
CA THR A 28 17.65 -0.79 -15.41
C THR A 28 17.02 0.05 -16.52
N ASP A 29 15.76 -0.23 -16.82
CA ASP A 29 14.97 0.50 -17.80
C ASP A 29 14.64 1.88 -17.21
N TYR A 30 15.47 2.87 -17.53
CA TYR A 30 15.26 4.26 -17.11
C TYR A 30 13.93 4.75 -17.67
N GLY A 31 12.90 4.84 -16.82
CA GLY A 31 11.56 5.26 -17.20
C GLY A 31 10.49 4.15 -17.17
N ALA A 32 10.84 2.94 -16.74
CA ALA A 32 9.81 1.92 -16.46
C ALA A 32 8.87 2.40 -15.35
N LYS A 33 7.57 2.33 -15.62
CA LYS A 33 6.54 2.63 -14.61
C LYS A 33 6.50 1.49 -13.60
N ILE A 34 6.62 1.85 -12.34
CA ILE A 34 6.44 0.93 -11.22
C ILE A 34 4.94 0.61 -11.13
N ASP A 35 4.63 -0.68 -11.16
CA ASP A 35 3.27 -1.16 -10.95
C ASP A 35 2.90 -1.06 -9.47
N MET A 36 1.91 -0.22 -9.18
CA MET A 36 1.42 -0.03 -7.82
C MET A 36 0.57 -1.22 -7.40
N LYS A 37 1.18 -2.15 -6.67
CA LYS A 37 0.47 -3.31 -6.10
C LYS A 37 0.12 -3.05 -4.64
N TYR A 38 -1.16 -3.25 -4.32
CA TYR A 38 -1.62 -3.15 -2.95
C TYR A 38 -1.10 -4.35 -2.14
N ASP A 39 -0.45 -4.06 -1.02
CA ASP A 39 0.01 -5.08 -0.07
C ASP A 39 -0.69 -4.89 1.28
N ARG A 40 -1.57 -5.85 1.58
CA ARG A 40 -2.30 -5.95 2.84
C ARG A 40 -1.37 -6.21 4.04
N GLY A 41 -0.22 -6.84 3.82
CA GLY A 41 0.77 -7.15 4.86
C GLY A 41 1.63 -5.96 5.26
N ALA A 42 1.75 -4.95 4.39
CA ALA A 42 2.49 -3.73 4.65
C ALA A 42 1.69 -2.77 5.55
N ARG A 43 1.63 -3.07 6.85
CA ARG A 43 1.02 -2.22 7.88
C ARG A 43 1.97 -1.99 9.07
N GLU A 44 1.87 -0.82 9.69
CA GLU A 44 2.55 -0.53 10.97
C GLU A 44 1.72 -1.01 12.17
N THR A 45 0.40 -0.96 12.02
CA THR A 45 -0.57 -1.34 13.05
C THR A 45 -1.42 -2.51 12.57
N PHE A 46 -1.70 -3.47 13.44
CA PHE A 46 -2.61 -4.57 13.13
C PHE A 46 -4.06 -4.07 13.09
N ALA A 47 -4.89 -4.74 12.29
CA ALA A 47 -6.31 -4.39 12.22
C ALA A 47 -6.94 -4.53 13.61
N LEU A 48 -7.66 -3.49 14.03
CA LEU A 48 -8.50 -3.52 15.22
C LEU A 48 -9.58 -4.60 15.06
N GLU A 49 -10.13 -5.08 16.17
CA GLU A 49 -11.26 -6.00 16.22
C GLU A 49 -12.30 -5.67 15.12
N PRO A 50 -12.72 -6.66 14.31
CA PRO A 50 -13.61 -6.40 13.18
C PRO A 50 -14.92 -5.77 13.66
N TYR A 51 -15.37 -4.74 12.93
CA TYR A 51 -16.68 -4.15 13.19
C TYR A 51 -17.76 -5.18 12.80
N ARG A 52 -18.71 -5.44 13.69
CA ARG A 52 -19.87 -6.32 13.41
C ARG A 52 -20.93 -5.62 12.54
N SER A 53 -20.50 -4.85 11.54
CA SER A 53 -21.40 -4.11 10.65
C SER A 53 -21.70 -4.95 9.41
N THR A 54 -22.97 -5.19 9.11
CA THR A 54 -23.42 -5.88 7.89
C THR A 54 -23.70 -4.91 6.72
N CYS A 55 -23.33 -3.64 6.89
CA CYS A 55 -23.58 -2.58 5.92
C CYS A 55 -22.80 -2.85 4.61
N PRO A 56 -23.49 -3.02 3.46
CA PRO A 56 -22.83 -3.13 2.18
C PRO A 56 -22.10 -1.83 1.82
N VAL A 57 -20.90 -1.96 1.28
CA VAL A 57 -20.05 -0.84 0.84
C VAL A 57 -19.71 -1.05 -0.63
N HIS A 58 -20.25 -0.19 -1.47
CA HIS A 58 -20.02 -0.20 -2.91
C HIS A 58 -18.90 0.78 -3.26
N ILE A 59 -17.76 0.28 -3.72
CA ILE A 59 -16.59 1.10 -4.06
C ILE A 59 -16.64 1.45 -5.54
N VAL A 60 -16.64 2.74 -5.85
CA VAL A 60 -16.39 3.23 -7.20
C VAL A 60 -14.89 3.30 -7.43
N LEU A 61 -14.44 2.92 -8.63
CA LEU A 61 -13.03 3.01 -9.01
C LEU A 61 -12.47 4.41 -8.69
N THR A 62 -11.37 4.43 -7.95
CA THR A 62 -10.77 5.68 -7.48
C THR A 62 -10.31 6.54 -8.66
N GLU A 63 -10.63 7.83 -8.59
CA GLU A 63 -10.11 8.83 -9.53
C GLU A 63 -8.71 9.29 -9.10
N ASP A 64 -7.73 9.27 -10.00
CA ASP A 64 -6.44 9.91 -9.75
C ASP A 64 -6.55 11.42 -9.99
N ALA A 65 -6.76 12.15 -8.89
CA ALA A 65 -6.89 13.59 -8.83
C ALA A 65 -5.59 14.27 -8.34
N ARG A 66 -4.45 13.56 -8.36
CA ARG A 66 -3.16 14.15 -8.00
C ARG A 66 -2.79 15.24 -9.00
N GLN A 67 -2.14 16.29 -8.51
CA GLN A 67 -1.59 17.35 -9.36
C GLN A 67 -0.49 16.81 -10.28
N ASN A 68 0.37 15.93 -9.74
CA ASN A 68 1.33 15.17 -10.51
C ASN A 68 0.90 13.69 -10.53
N LYS A 69 0.49 13.22 -11.71
CA LYS A 69 0.01 11.83 -11.91
C LYS A 69 1.13 10.88 -12.33
N GLU A 70 2.26 11.41 -12.76
CA GLU A 70 3.34 10.61 -13.33
C GLU A 70 4.22 10.03 -12.24
N THR A 71 4.57 10.84 -11.23
CA THR A 71 5.56 10.45 -10.22
C THR A 71 4.93 10.19 -8.86
N ILE A 72 5.55 9.29 -8.10
CA ILE A 72 5.24 9.01 -6.69
C ILE A 72 6.40 9.34 -5.76
N GLY A 73 7.50 9.88 -6.29
CA GLY A 73 8.68 10.21 -5.51
C GLY A 73 9.92 10.24 -6.37
N GLN A 74 11.07 10.18 -5.69
CA GLN A 74 12.38 10.15 -6.31
C GLN A 74 13.26 9.16 -5.54
N SER A 75 14.00 8.35 -6.28
CA SER A 75 15.06 7.48 -5.76
C SER A 75 16.44 8.04 -6.13
N GLY A 76 17.50 7.34 -5.71
CA GLY A 76 18.87 7.66 -6.12
C GLY A 76 19.08 7.58 -7.64
N SER A 77 18.25 6.83 -8.37
CA SER A 77 18.35 6.66 -9.83
C SER A 77 17.49 7.63 -10.63
N GLY A 78 16.53 8.33 -10.01
CA GLY A 78 15.68 9.32 -10.69
C GLY A 78 14.25 9.37 -10.18
N ALA A 79 13.38 9.98 -10.97
CA ALA A 79 11.95 10.06 -10.65
C ALA A 79 11.29 8.67 -10.72
N LEU A 80 10.48 8.36 -9.71
CA LEU A 80 9.74 7.10 -9.64
C LEU A 80 8.40 7.27 -10.34
N LEU A 81 8.30 6.74 -11.56
CA LEU A 81 7.08 6.79 -12.35
C LEU A 81 6.10 5.71 -11.88
N ALA A 82 4.82 6.04 -11.69
CA ALA A 82 3.82 5.10 -11.21
C ALA A 82 2.76 4.78 -12.26
N GLY A 83 2.39 3.51 -12.34
CA GLY A 83 1.21 3.01 -13.06
C GLY A 83 0.17 2.45 -12.09
N GLY A 84 -1.09 2.34 -12.53
CA GLY A 84 -2.11 1.59 -11.80
C GLY A 84 -2.61 2.21 -10.48
N VAL A 85 -2.31 3.48 -10.21
CA VAL A 85 -2.59 4.13 -8.93
C VAL A 85 -4.07 4.09 -8.52
N SER A 86 -4.99 4.30 -9.47
CA SER A 86 -6.44 4.18 -9.23
C SER A 86 -6.84 2.77 -8.78
N ARG A 87 -6.27 1.73 -9.40
CA ARG A 87 -6.55 0.34 -9.05
C ARG A 87 -5.96 0.00 -7.69
N TRP A 88 -4.74 0.45 -7.43
CA TRP A 88 -4.06 0.31 -6.14
C TRP A 88 -4.90 0.83 -4.96
N VAL A 89 -5.48 2.04 -5.08
CA VAL A 89 -6.36 2.58 -4.03
C VAL A 89 -7.65 1.77 -3.91
N ALA A 90 -8.28 1.41 -5.04
CA ALA A 90 -9.51 0.61 -5.02
C ALA A 90 -9.29 -0.75 -4.36
N ASP A 91 -8.17 -1.42 -4.64
CA ASP A 91 -7.79 -2.69 -4.00
C ASP A 91 -7.57 -2.51 -2.49
N GLY A 92 -6.93 -1.41 -2.08
CA GLY A 92 -6.75 -1.08 -0.67
C GLY A 92 -8.06 -0.81 0.07
N LEU A 93 -9.01 -0.09 -0.55
CA LEU A 93 -10.35 0.07 -0.01
C LEU A 93 -11.13 -1.26 0.00
N GLY A 94 -10.84 -2.17 -0.93
CA GLY A 94 -11.34 -3.55 -0.92
C GLY A 94 -10.96 -4.32 0.34
N ALA A 95 -9.86 -3.95 1.01
CA ALA A 95 -9.45 -4.53 2.28
C ALA A 95 -10.32 -4.10 3.48
N LEU A 96 -11.30 -3.20 3.29
CA LEU A 96 -12.33 -2.92 4.30
C LEU A 96 -13.14 -4.18 4.69
N LYS A 97 -13.11 -5.25 3.88
CA LYS A 97 -13.64 -6.59 4.24
C LYS A 97 -13.03 -7.13 5.53
N ASP A 98 -11.77 -6.82 5.80
CA ASP A 98 -11.08 -7.24 7.02
C ASP A 98 -11.67 -6.62 8.28
N TYR A 99 -12.32 -5.47 8.12
CA TYR A 99 -13.00 -4.75 9.18
C TYR A 99 -14.45 -5.20 9.33
N GLY A 100 -14.88 -6.26 8.63
CA GLY A 100 -16.21 -6.87 8.74
C GLY A 100 -17.23 -6.39 7.70
N TYR A 101 -16.84 -5.50 6.78
CA TYR A 101 -17.75 -4.97 5.75
C TYR A 101 -17.95 -5.94 4.58
N VAL A 102 -19.14 -5.90 3.97
CA VAL A 102 -19.39 -6.53 2.67
C VAL A 102 -19.04 -5.51 1.60
N VAL A 103 -17.96 -5.76 0.86
CA VAL A 103 -17.42 -4.79 -0.10
C VAL A 103 -17.49 -5.33 -1.52
N ASP A 104 -18.04 -4.54 -2.44
CA ASP A 104 -18.07 -4.82 -3.88
C ASP A 104 -17.68 -3.58 -4.69
N GLU A 105 -17.24 -3.80 -5.93
CA GLU A 105 -16.90 -2.72 -6.85
C GLU A 105 -18.13 -2.39 -7.71
N THR A 106 -18.42 -1.10 -7.86
CA THR A 106 -19.50 -0.60 -8.71
C THR A 106 -19.00 0.48 -9.67
N LYS A 107 -19.68 0.60 -10.81
CA LYS A 107 -19.49 1.74 -11.74
C LYS A 107 -20.57 2.80 -11.57
N SER A 108 -21.62 2.51 -10.80
CA SER A 108 -22.74 3.42 -10.62
C SER A 108 -22.45 4.42 -9.51
N LEU A 109 -22.82 5.68 -9.75
CA LEU A 109 -22.86 6.75 -8.74
C LEU A 109 -24.28 7.00 -8.24
N GLU A 110 -25.24 6.18 -8.66
CA GLU A 110 -26.60 6.28 -8.18
C GLU A 110 -26.69 5.87 -6.70
N PRO A 111 -27.63 6.47 -5.95
CA PRO A 111 -27.90 6.07 -4.57
C PRO A 111 -28.17 4.56 -4.50
N PRO A 112 -27.44 3.81 -3.66
CA PRO A 112 -27.62 2.37 -3.59
C PRO A 112 -28.96 2.03 -2.93
N ALA A 113 -29.57 0.91 -3.33
CA ALA A 113 -30.79 0.41 -2.68
C ALA A 113 -30.55 0.02 -1.21
N THR A 114 -29.33 -0.47 -0.92
CA THR A 114 -28.86 -0.88 0.40
C THR A 114 -27.40 -0.51 0.58
N GLY A 115 -27.01 -0.01 1.75
CA GLY A 115 -25.60 0.28 2.04
C GLY A 115 -25.16 1.67 1.60
N ILE A 116 -23.86 1.83 1.38
CA ILE A 116 -23.22 3.12 1.07
C ILE A 116 -22.34 2.97 -0.16
N THR A 117 -22.45 3.92 -1.07
CA THR A 117 -21.54 4.03 -2.22
C THR A 117 -20.41 5.00 -1.86
N VAL A 118 -19.16 4.56 -2.02
CA VAL A 118 -17.95 5.32 -1.73
C VAL A 118 -17.25 5.66 -3.03
N LYS A 119 -17.25 6.94 -3.38
CA LYS A 119 -16.40 7.48 -4.46
C LYS A 119 -15.17 8.09 -3.83
N THR A 120 -13.99 7.70 -4.30
CA THR A 120 -12.73 8.25 -3.80
C THR A 120 -11.95 8.93 -4.91
N SER A 121 -11.28 10.02 -4.55
CA SER A 121 -10.35 10.74 -5.40
C SER A 121 -9.01 10.84 -4.67
N LEU A 122 -7.96 10.30 -5.27
CA LEU A 122 -6.61 10.40 -4.73
C LEU A 122 -6.04 11.78 -5.01
N THR A 123 -5.81 12.56 -3.96
CA THR A 123 -5.33 13.94 -4.09
C THR A 123 -3.81 14.05 -3.94
N ARG A 124 -3.20 13.17 -3.12
CA ARG A 124 -1.75 13.06 -2.95
C ARG A 124 -1.35 11.61 -2.71
N ALA A 125 -0.30 11.16 -3.38
CA ALA A 125 0.43 9.94 -3.07
C ALA A 125 1.88 10.20 -3.45
N TYR A 126 2.75 10.34 -2.46
CA TYR A 126 4.16 10.51 -2.71
C TYR A 126 5.02 9.98 -1.56
N THR A 127 6.28 9.73 -1.86
CA THR A 127 7.33 9.34 -0.92
C THR A 127 8.45 10.35 -0.90
N TRP A 128 9.12 10.46 0.24
CA TRP A 128 10.37 11.20 0.38
C TRP A 128 11.32 10.45 1.29
N HIS A 129 12.61 10.76 1.20
CA HIS A 129 13.62 10.19 2.07
C HIS A 129 14.06 11.18 3.13
N LEU A 130 14.34 10.65 4.31
CA LEU A 130 15.12 11.32 5.32
C LEU A 130 16.08 10.31 5.94
N SER A 131 17.36 10.43 5.61
CA SER A 131 18.41 9.49 6.04
C SER A 131 18.08 8.04 5.60
N VAL A 132 18.10 7.08 6.53
CA VAL A 132 17.82 5.66 6.32
C VAL A 132 16.33 5.32 6.32
N LYS A 133 15.42 6.30 6.24
CA LYS A 133 13.98 6.07 6.21
C LYS A 133 13.33 6.63 4.94
N ILE A 134 12.39 5.87 4.41
CA ILE A 134 11.43 6.29 3.40
C ILE A 134 10.15 6.65 4.14
N PHE A 135 9.64 7.83 3.88
CA PHE A 135 8.34 8.28 4.36
C PHE A 135 7.38 8.33 3.18
N SER A 136 6.10 8.16 3.46
CA SER A 136 5.03 8.31 2.50
C SER A 136 3.93 9.21 3.05
N MET A 137 3.17 9.79 2.12
CA MET A 137 1.89 10.44 2.41
C MET A 137 0.88 9.99 1.38
N VAL A 138 -0.29 9.58 1.87
CA VAL A 138 -1.47 9.30 1.07
C VAL A 138 -2.60 10.22 1.53
N ALA A 139 -3.24 10.91 0.59
CA ALA A 139 -4.38 11.77 0.86
C ALA A 139 -5.55 11.45 -0.07
N LEU A 140 -6.67 11.03 0.50
CA LEU A 140 -7.89 10.67 -0.21
C LEU A 140 -9.00 11.66 0.10
N LYS A 141 -9.70 12.12 -0.92
CA LYS A 141 -11.03 12.72 -0.78
C LYS A 141 -12.05 11.60 -0.97
N ALA A 142 -12.87 11.32 0.02
CA ALA A 142 -13.98 10.39 -0.08
C ALA A 142 -15.31 11.14 -0.15
N GLN A 143 -16.18 10.64 -0.99
CA GLN A 143 -17.56 11.07 -1.18
C GLN A 143 -18.45 9.87 -0.86
N PHE A 144 -19.24 9.99 0.19
CA PHE A 144 -20.17 8.96 0.63
C PHE A 144 -21.56 9.30 0.14
N ILE A 145 -22.17 8.38 -0.60
CA ILE A 145 -23.53 8.49 -1.13
C ILE A 145 -24.38 7.45 -0.41
N ASP A 146 -25.30 7.92 0.41
CA ASP A 146 -26.29 7.09 1.09
C ASP A 146 -27.51 6.82 0.16
N ARG A 147 -28.40 5.90 0.56
CA ARG A 147 -29.69 5.62 -0.10
C ARG A 147 -30.54 6.87 -0.35
N ASN A 148 -30.41 7.86 0.54
CA ASN A 148 -31.12 9.14 0.43
C ASN A 148 -30.49 10.10 -0.58
N GLY A 149 -29.40 9.70 -1.25
CA GLY A 149 -28.60 10.57 -2.12
C GLY A 149 -27.81 11.64 -1.38
N VAL A 150 -27.74 11.55 -0.04
CA VAL A 150 -26.97 12.50 0.78
C VAL A 150 -25.49 12.27 0.52
N LEU A 151 -24.85 13.27 -0.07
CA LEU A 151 -23.41 13.31 -0.31
C LEU A 151 -22.70 13.89 0.92
N GLN A 152 -21.90 13.07 1.61
CA GLN A 152 -20.94 13.57 2.61
C GLN A 152 -19.53 13.51 2.04
N GLU A 153 -18.81 14.62 2.10
CA GLU A 153 -17.41 14.68 1.68
C GLU A 153 -16.49 14.65 2.90
N LYS A 154 -15.44 13.84 2.82
CA LYS A 154 -14.41 13.76 3.85
C LYS A 154 -13.02 13.67 3.25
N TYR A 155 -12.06 14.34 3.88
CA TYR A 155 -10.66 14.28 3.52
C TYR A 155 -9.89 13.42 4.51
N TYR A 156 -9.21 12.41 4.00
CA TYR A 156 -8.34 11.54 4.74
C TYR A 156 -6.90 11.82 4.38
N ARG A 157 -6.03 11.85 5.38
CA ARG A 157 -4.59 11.90 5.19
C ARG A 157 -3.92 10.90 6.10
N ALA A 158 -2.97 10.16 5.56
CA ALA A 158 -2.20 9.23 6.34
C ALA A 158 -0.73 9.21 5.92
N HIS A 159 0.11 8.85 6.87
CA HIS A 159 1.54 8.66 6.68
C HIS A 159 1.91 7.22 6.95
N GLY A 160 3.00 6.79 6.33
CA GLY A 160 3.67 5.55 6.68
C GLY A 160 5.17 5.72 6.50
N ASP A 161 5.96 5.04 7.31
CA ASP A 161 7.40 5.05 7.23
C ASP A 161 7.99 3.64 7.21
N LYS A 162 9.10 3.51 6.47
CA LYS A 162 9.84 2.26 6.34
C LYS A 162 11.32 2.57 6.43
N SER A 163 12.05 1.81 7.24
CA SER A 163 13.52 1.83 7.17
C SER A 163 13.98 1.28 5.81
N ASN A 164 14.67 2.12 5.03
CA ASN A 164 15.27 1.78 3.76
C ASN A 164 16.48 0.88 4.01
N MET A 165 16.45 -0.36 3.53
CA MET A 165 17.59 -1.26 3.69
C MET A 165 18.39 -1.34 2.40
N TRP A 166 17.75 -1.41 1.23
CA TRP A 166 18.41 -1.78 -0.04
C TRP A 166 18.19 -0.82 -1.21
N GLY A 167 17.37 0.23 -1.07
CA GLY A 167 17.14 1.23 -2.11
C GLY A 167 16.36 0.70 -3.32
N ALA A 168 15.55 -0.34 -3.14
CA ALA A 168 14.78 -0.94 -4.22
C ALA A 168 13.48 -0.16 -4.48
N ASP A 169 13.09 -0.01 -5.74
CA ASP A 169 11.86 0.69 -6.16
C ASP A 169 10.59 0.14 -5.47
N SER A 170 10.57 -1.16 -5.16
CA SER A 170 9.47 -1.80 -4.43
C SER A 170 9.33 -1.32 -2.97
N GLU A 171 10.40 -0.80 -2.35
CA GLU A 171 10.33 -0.26 -0.99
C GLU A 171 9.47 1.02 -0.92
N TYR A 172 9.42 1.79 -2.01
CA TYR A 172 8.58 2.98 -2.12
C TYR A 172 7.10 2.64 -2.18
N VAL A 173 6.75 1.65 -3.01
CA VAL A 173 5.38 1.13 -3.08
C VAL A 173 4.97 0.52 -1.75
N THR A 174 5.87 -0.22 -1.10
CA THR A 174 5.63 -0.77 0.25
C THR A 174 5.39 0.33 1.27
N THR A 175 6.16 1.43 1.22
CA THR A 175 5.97 2.56 2.13
C THR A 175 4.63 3.26 1.88
N LEU A 176 4.23 3.43 0.62
CA LEU A 176 2.89 3.93 0.28
C LEU A 176 1.77 3.00 0.76
N ASN A 177 1.99 1.68 0.71
CA ASN A 177 1.05 0.71 1.30
C ASN A 177 0.91 0.90 2.82
N TYR A 178 1.98 1.22 3.55
CA TYR A 178 1.86 1.61 4.97
C TYR A 178 0.93 2.82 5.14
N GLY A 179 1.14 3.88 4.35
CA GLY A 179 0.29 5.07 4.39
C GLY A 179 -1.17 4.77 4.08
N LEU A 180 -1.45 3.97 3.05
CA LEU A 180 -2.82 3.58 2.69
C LEU A 180 -3.46 2.69 3.77
N ASN A 181 -2.73 1.72 4.32
CA ASN A 181 -3.24 0.84 5.38
C ASN A 181 -3.51 1.58 6.69
N ASN A 182 -2.71 2.60 7.03
CA ASN A 182 -2.93 3.45 8.20
C ASN A 182 -4.21 4.30 8.07
N LEU A 183 -4.71 4.51 6.84
CA LEU A 183 -5.95 5.25 6.57
C LEU A 183 -7.21 4.38 6.77
N LEU A 184 -7.11 3.06 6.50
CA LEU A 184 -8.26 2.15 6.51
C LEU A 184 -9.03 2.08 7.84
N PRO A 185 -8.39 2.07 9.04
CA PRO A 185 -9.12 2.10 10.30
C PRO A 185 -10.02 3.33 10.47
N ALA A 186 -9.56 4.50 10.00
CA ALA A 186 -10.34 5.74 10.08
C ALA A 186 -11.56 5.67 9.15
N VAL A 187 -11.36 5.21 7.91
CA VAL A 187 -12.47 4.98 6.95
C VAL A 187 -13.46 3.96 7.49
N ALA A 188 -12.97 2.84 8.04
CA ALA A 188 -13.81 1.80 8.63
C ALA A 188 -14.64 2.34 9.80
N ARG A 189 -14.08 3.20 10.66
CA ARG A 189 -14.82 3.84 11.75
C ARG A 189 -15.89 4.79 11.23
N ASP A 190 -15.56 5.61 10.24
CA ASP A 190 -16.50 6.56 9.64
C ASP A 190 -17.64 5.86 8.92
N LEU A 191 -17.36 4.79 8.19
CA LEU A 191 -18.38 3.95 7.58
C LEU A 191 -19.33 3.38 8.63
N GLN A 192 -18.84 3.01 9.81
CA GLN A 192 -19.69 2.53 10.89
C GLN A 192 -20.68 3.61 11.35
N SER A 193 -20.23 4.86 11.48
CA SER A 193 -21.07 6.00 11.82
C SER A 193 -22.06 6.33 10.71
N LEU A 194 -21.60 6.36 9.45
CA LEU A 194 -22.46 6.64 8.29
C LEU A 194 -23.55 5.57 8.11
N CYS A 195 -23.23 4.30 8.31
CA CYS A 195 -24.20 3.21 8.24
C CYS A 195 -25.27 3.28 9.35
N LYS A 196 -25.01 4.03 10.43
CA LYS A 196 -25.99 4.36 11.47
C LYS A 196 -26.74 5.67 11.20
N GLY A 197 -26.52 6.30 10.04
CA GLY A 197 -27.07 7.60 9.68
C GLY A 197 -26.42 8.79 10.40
N GLN A 198 -25.27 8.59 11.03
CA GLN A 198 -24.54 9.67 11.70
C GLN A 198 -23.72 10.48 10.70
N LYS A 199 -23.46 11.75 11.02
CA LYS A 199 -22.53 12.58 10.26
C LYS A 199 -21.09 12.28 10.67
N VAL A 200 -20.19 12.38 9.71
CA VAL A 200 -18.74 12.26 9.96
C VAL A 200 -18.08 13.63 9.85
N GLU A 201 -16.97 13.80 10.56
CA GLU A 201 -16.14 15.01 10.47
C GLU A 201 -15.57 15.18 9.05
N SER A 202 -15.37 16.41 8.60
CA SER A 202 -14.91 16.68 7.23
C SER A 202 -13.44 16.31 6.98
N TYR A 203 -12.63 16.12 8.02
CA TYR A 203 -11.19 15.89 7.92
C TYR A 203 -10.72 14.86 8.94
N THR A 204 -9.81 13.97 8.54
CA THR A 204 -9.12 13.05 9.45
C THR A 204 -7.67 12.86 9.02
N TYR A 205 -6.79 12.87 10.01
CA TYR A 205 -5.36 12.63 9.87
C TYR A 205 -4.97 11.37 10.66
N SER A 206 -4.22 10.48 10.01
CA SER A 206 -3.78 9.20 10.55
C SER A 206 -2.27 9.05 10.30
N GLY A 207 -1.47 9.65 11.18
CA GLY A 207 -0.01 9.51 11.18
C GLY A 207 0.48 8.92 12.50
N PRO A 208 1.78 8.59 12.62
CA PRO A 208 2.40 8.36 13.92
C PRO A 208 2.04 9.57 14.78
N GLU A 209 1.54 9.31 16.00
CA GLU A 209 1.09 10.38 16.90
C GLU A 209 2.15 11.49 16.93
N GLU A 210 1.88 12.60 16.23
CA GLU A 210 2.40 13.85 16.71
C GLU A 210 1.83 13.91 18.11
N ILE A 211 2.73 13.89 19.08
CA ILE A 211 2.44 14.26 20.45
C ILE A 211 1.67 15.58 20.33
N VAL A 212 0.34 15.51 20.39
CA VAL A 212 -0.53 16.64 20.62
C VAL A 212 -0.26 17.01 22.08
N ASN A 213 0.92 17.57 22.30
CA ASN A 213 1.28 18.23 23.52
C ASN A 213 0.39 19.47 23.54
N ARG A 214 -0.66 19.36 24.34
CA ARG A 214 -1.06 20.36 25.33
C ARG A 214 -0.50 21.75 25.04
N LYS A 215 -1.34 22.62 24.49
CA LYS A 215 -1.82 23.83 25.19
C LYS A 215 -3.03 24.41 24.45
#